data_AF-A0A2S5PCE9-F1
#
_entry.id   AF-A0A2S5PCE9-F1
#
_cell.length_a   1.000
_cell.length_b   1.000
_cell.length_c   1.000
_cell.angle_alpha   90.00
_cell.angle_beta   90.00
_cell.angle_gamma   90.00
#
_symmetry.space_group_name_H-M   'P 1'
#
loop_
_entity.id
_entity.type
_entity.pdbx_description
1 polymer ?
#
loop_
_entity_poly.entity_id
_entity_poly.type
_entity_poly.pdbx_seq_one_letter_code
_entity_poly.pdbx_strand_id
1 'polypeptide(L)'
;MRQSADISSSQPRLVASLEAAIAGQRHVSDTEGKPEIAAKFLKTMLLVKRARFNAHERLEAKHNASVAAFTLATVAEIAISLFTIIYENKLPADIRSFLDFASIVTGVFLFGFGLVVGLANYQTRALYLQRCAMDLGNLARELEIARPVTVPELQEYRRRYHEIEGRCPTNHDPVDLERALAKSGDIAAVRRGMWNMRIDIYGPYALVTTAYVSLWVSAWLLLSR
;
A
#
# COMPACT_ATOMS: atom_id res chain seq x y z
N MET A 1 80.42 38.34 -10.79
CA MET A 1 79.74 37.31 -11.60
C MET A 1 78.79 36.51 -10.72
N ARG A 2 77.48 36.79 -10.77
CA ARG A 2 76.41 35.84 -10.42
C ARG A 2 75.12 36.36 -11.04
N GLN A 3 74.64 35.64 -12.05
CA GLN A 3 73.46 35.94 -12.86
C GLN A 3 72.26 35.32 -12.13
N SER A 4 71.39 36.14 -11.56
CA SER A 4 70.12 35.73 -10.96
C SER A 4 69.09 35.55 -12.07
N ALA A 5 68.79 34.30 -12.39
CA ALA A 5 67.82 33.91 -13.40
C ALA A 5 66.39 34.18 -12.92
N ASP A 6 65.66 34.91 -13.76
CA ASP A 6 64.27 35.29 -13.64
C ASP A 6 63.36 34.08 -13.94
N ILE A 7 62.75 33.48 -12.90
CA ILE A 7 61.90 32.28 -13.00
C ILE A 7 60.41 32.63 -12.73
N SER A 8 60.06 33.91 -12.56
CA SER A 8 58.78 34.27 -11.92
C SER A 8 57.57 34.50 -12.83
N SER A 9 57.67 34.39 -14.17
CA SER A 9 56.60 34.87 -15.08
C SER A 9 55.75 33.80 -15.77
N SER A 10 56.06 32.50 -15.64
CA SER A 10 55.42 31.42 -16.43
C SER A 10 54.31 30.64 -15.70
N GLN A 11 54.21 30.74 -14.38
CA GLN A 11 53.21 30.00 -13.60
C GLN A 11 51.73 30.43 -13.80
N PRO A 12 51.36 31.72 -13.97
CA PRO A 12 49.95 32.10 -13.96
C PRO A 12 49.17 31.63 -15.20
N ARG A 13 49.84 31.42 -16.34
CA ARG A 13 49.18 30.93 -17.57
C ARG A 13 48.85 29.44 -17.52
N LEU A 14 49.71 28.63 -16.89
CA LEU A 14 49.48 27.20 -16.75
C LEU A 14 48.29 26.92 -15.83
N VAL A 15 48.20 27.60 -14.70
CA VAL A 15 47.07 27.46 -13.76
C VAL A 15 45.76 27.88 -14.42
N ALA A 16 45.72 29.02 -15.12
CA ALA A 16 44.52 29.47 -15.82
C ALA A 16 44.09 28.50 -16.95
N SER A 17 45.05 27.91 -17.68
CA SER A 17 44.74 26.90 -18.71
C SER A 17 44.22 25.59 -18.14
N LEU A 18 44.72 25.18 -16.97
CA LEU A 18 44.28 23.97 -16.28
C LEU A 18 42.88 24.17 -15.69
N GLU A 19 42.61 25.34 -15.09
CA GLU A 19 41.29 25.70 -14.58
C GLU A 19 40.25 25.76 -15.71
N ALA A 20 40.59 26.34 -16.86
CA ALA A 20 39.71 26.36 -18.03
C ALA A 20 39.46 24.94 -18.59
N ALA A 21 40.48 24.09 -18.64
CA ALA A 21 40.34 22.70 -19.07
C ALA A 21 39.48 21.88 -18.09
N ILE A 22 39.68 22.04 -16.78
CA ILE A 22 38.89 21.37 -15.73
C ILE A 22 37.44 21.89 -15.73
N ALA A 23 37.23 23.19 -15.91
CA ALA A 23 35.90 23.78 -16.03
C ALA A 23 35.17 23.28 -17.28
N GLY A 24 35.87 23.16 -18.42
CA GLY A 24 35.36 22.55 -19.63
C GLY A 24 35.00 21.08 -19.44
N GLN A 25 35.86 20.30 -18.77
CA GLN A 25 35.61 18.87 -18.49
C GLN A 25 34.44 18.66 -17.52
N ARG A 26 34.28 19.52 -16.50
CA ARG A 26 33.11 19.52 -15.62
C ARG A 26 31.82 19.83 -16.38
N HIS A 27 31.84 20.85 -17.24
CA HIS A 27 30.69 21.18 -18.07
C HIS A 27 30.28 20.02 -18.99
N VAL A 28 31.25 19.35 -19.62
CA VAL A 28 30.98 18.20 -20.49
C VAL A 28 30.39 17.03 -19.70
N SER A 29 30.92 16.73 -18.51
CA SER A 29 30.40 15.66 -17.65
C SER A 29 29.01 15.96 -17.05
N ASP A 30 28.64 17.23 -16.86
CA ASP A 30 27.29 17.63 -16.42
C ASP A 30 26.29 17.62 -17.58
N THR A 31 26.75 17.81 -18.82
CA THR A 31 25.94 17.70 -20.05
C THR A 31 25.79 16.28 -20.57
N GLU A 32 26.76 15.39 -20.34
CA GLU A 32 26.63 13.96 -20.65
C GLU A 32 25.71 13.29 -19.62
N GLY A 33 24.43 13.19 -19.97
CA GLY A 33 23.45 12.44 -19.20
C GLY A 33 23.96 11.05 -18.85
N LYS A 34 23.79 10.61 -17.60
CA LYS A 34 24.16 9.24 -17.15
C LYS A 34 22.97 8.29 -17.40
N PRO A 35 22.90 7.58 -18.55
CA PRO A 35 21.71 6.80 -18.93
C PRO A 35 21.40 5.69 -17.93
N GLU A 36 22.42 5.16 -17.25
CA GLU A 36 22.25 4.15 -16.19
C GLU A 36 21.47 4.69 -14.98
N ILE A 37 21.74 5.93 -14.56
CA ILE A 37 21.05 6.55 -13.43
C ILE A 37 19.58 6.80 -13.78
N ALA A 38 19.31 7.31 -14.99
CA ALA A 38 17.94 7.50 -15.48
C ALA A 38 17.18 6.17 -15.56
N ALA A 39 17.82 5.10 -16.06
CA ALA A 39 17.23 3.77 -16.13
C ALA A 39 16.94 3.19 -14.74
N LYS A 40 17.86 3.35 -13.78
CA LYS A 40 17.65 2.93 -12.38
C LYS A 40 16.47 3.69 -11.75
N PHE A 41 16.41 4.99 -11.97
CA PHE A 41 15.32 5.83 -11.45
C PHE A 41 13.96 5.45 -12.06
N LEU A 42 13.91 5.23 -13.38
CA LEU A 42 12.73 4.72 -14.07
C LEU A 42 12.26 3.39 -13.47
N LYS A 43 13.18 2.45 -13.25
CA LYS A 43 12.88 1.16 -12.63
C LYS A 43 12.29 1.32 -11.22
N THR A 44 12.84 2.23 -10.42
CA THR A 44 12.31 2.55 -9.09
C THR A 44 10.89 3.12 -9.17
N MET A 45 10.61 4.09 -10.05
CA MET A 45 9.27 4.63 -10.23
C MET A 45 8.25 3.55 -10.62
N LEU A 46 8.62 2.67 -11.56
CA LEU A 46 7.77 1.55 -11.98
C LEU A 46 7.54 0.54 -10.86
N LEU A 47 8.54 0.31 -10.00
CA LEU A 47 8.40 -0.56 -8.84
C LEU A 47 7.43 0.02 -7.80
N VAL A 48 7.59 1.30 -7.45
CA VAL A 48 6.69 2.00 -6.51
C VAL A 48 5.27 2.06 -7.06
N LYS A 49 5.12 2.34 -8.36
CA LYS A 49 3.82 2.26 -9.06
C LYS A 49 3.14 0.91 -8.84
N ARG A 50 3.85 -0.20 -9.10
CA ARG A 50 3.32 -1.56 -8.92
C ARG A 50 2.95 -1.84 -7.48
N ALA A 51 3.80 -1.45 -6.52
CA ALA A 51 3.52 -1.61 -5.09
C ALA A 51 2.24 -0.85 -4.68
N ARG A 52 2.04 0.37 -5.16
CA ARG A 52 0.82 1.15 -4.86
C ARG A 52 -0.45 0.56 -5.50
N PHE A 53 -0.38 -0.01 -6.70
CA PHE A 53 -1.51 -0.76 -7.26
C PHE A 53 -1.83 -2.02 -6.47
N ASN A 54 -0.81 -2.78 -6.03
CA ASN A 54 -1.02 -3.93 -5.15
C ASN A 54 -1.69 -3.52 -3.83
N ALA A 55 -1.26 -2.40 -3.25
CA ALA A 55 -1.83 -1.85 -2.04
C ALA A 55 -3.30 -1.43 -2.23
N HIS A 56 -3.62 -0.80 -3.37
CA HIS A 56 -5.00 -0.47 -3.76
C HIS A 56 -5.88 -1.73 -3.81
N GLU A 57 -5.50 -2.76 -4.57
CA GLU A 57 -6.25 -4.02 -4.68
C GLU A 57 -6.46 -4.67 -3.30
N ARG A 58 -5.43 -4.64 -2.45
CA ARG A 58 -5.50 -5.22 -1.11
C ARG A 58 -6.47 -4.47 -0.20
N LEU A 59 -6.45 -3.14 -0.22
CA LEU A 59 -7.38 -2.33 0.57
C LEU A 59 -8.82 -2.46 0.07
N GLU A 60 -9.05 -2.56 -1.24
CA GLU A 60 -10.38 -2.86 -1.79
C GLU A 60 -10.88 -4.23 -1.36
N ALA A 61 -10.03 -5.26 -1.46
CA ALA A 61 -10.37 -6.60 -1.00
C ALA A 61 -10.65 -6.63 0.52
N LYS A 62 -9.88 -5.89 1.32
CA LYS A 62 -10.10 -5.75 2.77
C LYS A 62 -11.41 -5.04 3.09
N HIS A 63 -11.73 -3.97 2.36
CA HIS A 63 -13.01 -3.28 2.48
C HIS A 63 -14.18 -4.21 2.17
N ASN A 64 -14.15 -4.86 1.01
CA ASN A 64 -15.22 -5.75 0.56
C ASN A 64 -15.41 -6.93 1.53
N ALA A 65 -14.31 -7.53 2.01
CA ALA A 65 -14.37 -8.61 3.01
C ALA A 65 -14.97 -8.12 4.34
N SER A 66 -14.57 -6.93 4.82
CA SER A 66 -15.11 -6.33 6.04
C SER A 66 -16.62 -6.11 5.95
N VAL A 67 -17.05 -5.49 4.85
CA VAL A 67 -18.47 -5.15 4.62
C VAL A 67 -19.30 -6.41 4.41
N ALA A 68 -18.79 -7.41 3.69
CA ALA A 68 -19.48 -8.67 3.50
C ALA A 68 -19.65 -9.43 4.83
N ALA A 69 -18.58 -9.50 5.64
CA ALA A 69 -18.65 -10.13 6.96
C ALA A 69 -19.64 -9.40 7.88
N PHE A 70 -19.59 -8.06 7.90
CA PHE A 70 -20.54 -7.25 8.68
C PHE A 70 -21.99 -7.49 8.26
N THR A 71 -22.24 -7.45 6.96
CA THR A 71 -23.58 -7.65 6.38
C THR A 71 -24.11 -9.02 6.72
N LEU A 72 -23.30 -10.08 6.54
CA LEU A 72 -23.72 -11.45 6.85
C LEU A 72 -24.04 -11.62 8.34
N ALA A 73 -23.20 -11.08 9.22
CA ALA A 73 -23.44 -11.15 10.66
C ALA A 73 -24.71 -10.38 11.08
N THR A 74 -24.96 -9.22 10.46
CA THR A 74 -26.18 -8.44 10.67
C THR A 74 -27.43 -9.18 10.19
N VAL A 75 -27.37 -9.83 9.03
CA VAL A 75 -28.47 -10.66 8.51
C VAL A 75 -28.76 -11.85 9.42
N ALA A 76 -27.70 -12.52 9.92
CA ALA A 76 -27.85 -13.62 10.87
C ALA A 76 -28.50 -13.15 12.18
N GLU A 77 -28.07 -12.00 12.70
CA GLU A 77 -28.63 -11.41 13.91
C GLU A 77 -30.13 -11.09 13.74
N ILE A 78 -30.51 -10.46 12.63
CA ILE A 78 -31.92 -10.18 12.31
C ILE A 78 -32.72 -11.49 12.23
N ALA A 79 -32.17 -12.54 11.59
CA ALA A 79 -32.84 -13.83 11.50
C ALA A 79 -33.07 -14.47 12.88
N ILE A 80 -32.10 -14.36 13.78
CA ILE A 80 -32.22 -14.83 15.18
C ILE A 80 -33.30 -14.03 15.91
N SER A 81 -33.31 -12.70 15.81
CA SER A 81 -34.35 -11.87 16.43
C SER A 81 -35.75 -12.16 15.88
N LEU A 82 -35.89 -12.41 14.58
CA LEU A 82 -37.18 -12.79 13.99
C LEU A 82 -37.61 -14.19 14.46
N PHE A 83 -36.67 -15.12 14.61
CA PHE A 83 -36.95 -16.45 15.12
C PHE A 83 -37.48 -16.40 16.57
N THR A 84 -36.88 -15.60 17.45
CA THR A 84 -37.36 -15.46 18.83
C THR A 84 -38.77 -14.88 18.90
N ILE A 85 -39.10 -13.91 18.04
CA ILE A 85 -40.43 -13.30 17.95
C ILE A 85 -41.47 -14.31 17.42
N ILE A 86 -41.19 -14.99 16.30
CA ILE A 86 -42.17 -15.89 15.65
C ILE A 86 -42.48 -17.10 16.53
N TYR A 87 -41.48 -17.61 17.24
CA TYR A 87 -41.60 -18.82 18.05
C TYR A 87 -41.73 -18.54 19.56
N GLU A 88 -42.07 -17.31 19.95
CA GLU A 88 -42.12 -16.86 21.34
C GLU A 88 -42.88 -17.83 22.27
N ASN A 89 -44.07 -18.28 21.86
CA ASN A 89 -44.92 -19.18 22.64
C ASN A 89 -44.45 -20.65 22.66
N LYS A 90 -43.49 -21.01 21.81
CA LYS A 90 -42.95 -22.37 21.69
C LYS A 90 -41.57 -22.50 22.34
N LEU A 91 -40.94 -21.39 22.71
CA LEU A 91 -39.63 -21.38 23.35
C LEU A 91 -39.79 -21.43 24.87
N PRO A 92 -39.05 -22.30 25.58
CA PRO A 92 -38.91 -22.23 27.02
C PRO A 92 -38.42 -20.85 27.46
N ALA A 93 -38.90 -20.36 28.62
CA ALA A 93 -38.59 -19.02 29.12
C ALA A 93 -37.09 -18.78 29.25
N ASP A 94 -36.33 -19.75 29.78
CA ASP A 94 -34.88 -19.64 29.96
C ASP A 94 -34.14 -19.50 28.63
N ILE A 95 -34.57 -20.26 27.61
CA ILE A 95 -34.00 -20.18 26.25
C ILE A 95 -34.24 -18.78 25.68
N ARG A 96 -35.49 -18.31 25.76
CA ARG A 96 -35.85 -16.98 25.26
C ARG A 96 -35.01 -15.89 25.92
N SER A 97 -34.91 -15.89 27.25
CA SER A 97 -34.11 -14.89 27.97
C SER A 97 -32.64 -14.91 27.57
N PHE A 98 -32.07 -16.10 27.34
CA PHE A 98 -30.71 -16.22 26.82
C PHE A 98 -30.57 -15.66 25.40
N LEU A 99 -31.50 -15.99 24.49
CA LEU A 99 -31.48 -15.49 23.11
C LEU A 99 -31.61 -13.96 23.06
N ASP A 100 -32.51 -13.38 23.86
CA ASP A 100 -32.70 -11.94 23.95
C ASP A 100 -31.43 -11.24 24.48
N PHE A 101 -30.82 -11.79 25.54
CA PHE A 101 -29.54 -11.27 26.07
C PHE A 101 -28.41 -11.36 25.02
N ALA A 102 -28.25 -12.53 24.38
CA ALA A 102 -27.22 -12.74 23.36
C ALA A 102 -27.42 -11.81 22.16
N SER A 103 -28.67 -11.54 21.79
CA SER A 103 -29.01 -10.62 20.70
C SER A 103 -28.62 -9.18 21.03
N ILE A 104 -28.93 -8.70 22.24
CA ILE A 104 -28.51 -7.36 22.70
C ILE A 104 -26.98 -7.24 22.69
N VAL A 105 -26.28 -8.22 23.27
CA VAL A 105 -24.81 -8.21 23.34
C VAL A 105 -24.21 -8.21 21.93
N THR A 106 -24.67 -9.09 21.05
CA THR A 106 -24.20 -9.17 19.66
C THR A 106 -24.49 -7.88 18.91
N GLY A 107 -25.66 -7.27 19.09
CA GLY A 107 -26.03 -5.99 18.50
C GLY A 107 -25.04 -4.87 18.85
N VAL A 108 -24.62 -4.79 20.12
CA VAL A 108 -23.61 -3.81 20.56
C VAL A 108 -22.25 -4.06 19.87
N PHE A 109 -21.82 -5.33 19.77
CA PHE A 109 -20.58 -5.68 19.08
C PHE A 109 -20.64 -5.38 17.58
N LEU A 110 -21.75 -5.71 16.92
CA LEU A 110 -21.97 -5.39 15.51
C LEU A 110 -21.94 -3.89 15.27
N PHE A 111 -22.58 -3.10 16.13
CA PHE A 111 -22.53 -1.65 16.05
C PHE A 111 -21.08 -1.13 16.13
N GLY A 112 -20.31 -1.59 17.13
CA GLY A 112 -18.90 -1.24 17.27
C GLY A 112 -18.06 -1.66 16.06
N PHE A 113 -18.29 -2.85 15.52
CA PHE A 113 -17.63 -3.33 14.31
C PHE A 113 -17.93 -2.46 13.10
N GLY A 114 -19.20 -2.08 12.89
CA GLY A 114 -19.61 -1.17 11.83
C GLY A 114 -18.89 0.18 11.90
N LEU A 115 -18.72 0.72 13.11
CA LEU A 115 -17.93 1.95 13.32
C LEU A 115 -16.45 1.76 12.96
N VAL A 116 -15.82 0.67 13.39
CA VAL A 116 -14.41 0.39 13.06
C VAL A 116 -14.21 0.26 11.55
N VAL A 117 -15.10 -0.46 10.86
CA VAL A 117 -15.04 -0.61 9.39
C VAL A 117 -15.21 0.75 8.70
N GLY A 118 -16.12 1.59 9.18
CA GLY A 118 -16.32 2.95 8.66
C GLY A 118 -15.09 3.85 8.88
N LEU A 119 -14.51 3.84 10.09
CA LEU A 119 -13.36 4.68 10.45
C LEU A 119 -12.05 4.24 9.77
N ALA A 120 -11.93 2.97 9.38
CA ALA A 120 -10.74 2.46 8.71
C ALA A 120 -10.49 3.09 7.33
N ASN A 121 -11.52 3.68 6.71
CA ASN A 121 -11.44 4.44 5.45
C ASN A 121 -10.69 3.71 4.32
N TYR A 122 -10.85 2.39 4.23
CA TYR A 122 -10.12 1.54 3.29
C TYR A 122 -10.28 1.99 1.83
N GLN A 123 -11.51 2.32 1.42
CA GLN A 123 -11.83 2.72 0.06
C GLN A 123 -11.15 4.05 -0.33
N THR A 124 -11.21 5.06 0.53
CA THR A 124 -10.56 6.35 0.31
C THR A 124 -9.03 6.20 0.20
N ARG A 125 -8.43 5.40 1.10
CA ARG A 125 -6.99 5.09 1.05
C ARG A 125 -6.60 4.36 -0.25
N ALA A 126 -7.42 3.41 -0.69
CA ALA A 126 -7.22 2.69 -1.94
C ALA A 126 -7.24 3.65 -3.15
N LEU A 127 -8.19 4.60 -3.19
CA LEU A 127 -8.29 5.60 -4.25
C LEU A 127 -7.06 6.53 -4.28
N TYR A 128 -6.56 6.96 -3.12
CA TYR A 128 -5.35 7.78 -3.05
C TYR A 128 -4.13 7.04 -3.61
N LEU A 129 -3.97 5.77 -3.27
CA LEU A 129 -2.88 4.93 -3.77
C LEU A 129 -2.97 4.73 -5.29
N GLN A 130 -4.18 4.46 -5.80
CA GLN A 130 -4.42 4.32 -7.23
C GLN A 130 -4.08 5.61 -7.99
N ARG A 131 -4.59 6.77 -7.52
CA ARG A 131 -4.31 8.07 -8.14
C ARG A 131 -2.82 8.37 -8.16
N CYS A 132 -2.14 8.14 -7.05
CA CYS A 132 -0.71 8.37 -6.97
C CYS A 132 0.10 7.40 -7.86
N ALA A 133 -0.34 6.15 -7.98
CA ALA A 133 0.27 5.19 -8.91
C ALA A 133 0.08 5.59 -10.39
N MET A 134 -1.07 6.18 -10.73
CA MET A 134 -1.32 6.74 -12.07
C MET A 134 -0.41 7.94 -12.35
N ASP A 135 -0.31 8.90 -11.42
CA ASP A 135 0.58 10.06 -11.54
C ASP A 135 2.05 9.63 -11.73
N LEU A 136 2.54 8.69 -10.90
CA LEU A 136 3.89 8.12 -11.05
C LEU A 136 4.06 7.38 -12.38
N GLY A 137 3.02 6.70 -12.85
CA GLY A 137 3.04 6.00 -14.13
C GLY A 137 3.15 6.94 -15.33
N ASN A 138 2.49 8.09 -15.26
CA ASN A 138 2.58 9.14 -16.28
C ASN A 138 3.99 9.76 -16.28
N LEU A 139 4.52 10.12 -15.11
CA LEU A 139 5.88 10.64 -14.96
C LEU A 139 6.94 9.66 -15.47
N ALA A 140 6.79 8.37 -15.15
CA ALA A 140 7.68 7.33 -15.63
C ALA A 140 7.67 7.21 -17.17
N ARG A 141 6.49 7.29 -17.79
CA ARG A 141 6.33 7.26 -19.25
C ARG A 141 6.93 8.49 -19.91
N GLU A 142 6.75 9.68 -19.31
CA GLU A 142 7.38 10.91 -19.79
C GLU A 142 8.92 10.79 -19.77
N LEU A 143 9.50 10.28 -18.68
CA LEU A 143 10.94 10.04 -18.60
C LEU A 143 11.40 8.99 -19.62
N GLU A 144 10.62 7.92 -19.81
CA GLU A 144 10.94 6.88 -20.79
C GLU A 144 11.02 7.42 -22.23
N ILE A 145 10.08 8.28 -22.61
CA ILE A 145 10.03 8.92 -23.93
C ILE A 145 11.15 9.96 -24.08
N ALA A 146 11.45 10.73 -23.03
CA ALA A 146 12.43 11.82 -23.07
C ALA A 146 13.90 11.34 -23.07
N ARG A 147 14.17 10.04 -22.95
CA ARG A 147 15.54 9.52 -22.89
C ARG A 147 16.26 9.60 -24.25
N PRO A 148 17.59 9.88 -24.25
CA PRO A 148 18.45 10.15 -23.10
C PRO A 148 18.23 11.56 -22.51
N VAL A 149 18.30 11.68 -21.18
CA VAL A 149 18.11 12.96 -20.46
C VAL A 149 19.42 13.44 -19.83
N THR A 150 19.63 14.76 -19.83
CA THR A 150 20.73 15.44 -19.14
C THR A 150 20.57 15.39 -17.62
N VAL A 151 21.62 15.73 -16.86
CA VAL A 151 21.56 15.77 -15.39
C VAL A 151 20.50 16.76 -14.88
N PRO A 152 20.41 18.01 -15.39
CA PRO A 152 19.38 18.96 -14.96
C PRO A 152 17.95 18.47 -15.23
N GLU A 153 17.69 17.89 -16.40
CA GLU A 153 16.38 17.32 -16.74
C GLU A 153 16.02 16.17 -15.78
N LEU A 154 16.97 15.28 -15.48
CA LEU A 154 16.73 14.18 -14.52
C LEU A 154 16.42 14.70 -13.11
N GLN A 155 17.02 15.81 -12.68
CA GLN A 155 16.68 16.43 -11.40
C GLN A 155 15.25 16.98 -11.39
N GLU A 156 14.77 17.52 -12.51
CA GLU A 156 13.38 17.95 -12.63
C GLU A 156 12.40 16.78 -12.49
N TYR A 157 12.69 15.64 -13.12
CA TYR A 157 11.89 14.41 -12.91
C TYR A 157 11.92 13.93 -11.46
N ARG A 158 13.05 14.03 -10.76
CA ARG A 158 13.15 13.68 -9.32
C ARG A 158 12.35 14.63 -8.45
N ARG A 159 12.39 15.93 -8.74
CA ARG A 159 11.60 16.94 -8.04
C ARG A 159 10.11 16.64 -8.16
N ARG A 160 9.63 16.43 -9.39
CA ARG A 160 8.23 16.05 -9.67
C ARG A 160 7.83 14.72 -9.03
N TYR A 161 8.73 13.75 -8.99
CA TYR A 161 8.52 12.48 -8.28
C TYR A 161 8.25 12.71 -6.78
N HIS A 162 9.07 13.50 -6.11
CA HIS A 162 8.90 13.81 -4.69
C HIS A 162 7.65 14.65 -4.41
N GLU A 163 7.25 15.52 -5.34
CA GLU A 163 5.95 16.21 -5.25
C GLU A 163 4.77 15.24 -5.32
N ILE A 164 4.80 14.28 -6.25
CA ILE A 164 3.75 13.26 -6.35
C ILE A 164 3.71 12.40 -5.08
N GLU A 165 4.88 12.00 -4.57
CA GLU A 165 5.01 11.22 -3.34
C GLU A 165 4.48 11.98 -2.12
N GLY A 166 4.87 13.24 -1.95
CA GLY A 166 4.45 14.09 -0.83
C GLY A 166 2.95 14.41 -0.80
N ARG A 167 2.27 14.33 -1.95
CA ARG A 167 0.80 14.46 -2.03
C ARG A 167 0.04 13.19 -1.66
N CYS A 168 0.71 12.05 -1.49
CA CYS A 168 0.05 10.79 -1.18
C CYS A 168 -0.08 10.63 0.35
N PRO A 169 -1.30 10.69 0.93
CA PRO A 169 -1.48 10.64 2.38
C PRO A 169 -1.27 9.24 2.97
N THR A 170 -1.13 8.21 2.15
CA THR A 170 -1.00 6.82 2.58
C THR A 170 0.07 6.13 1.73
N ASN A 171 0.86 5.27 2.37
CA ASN A 171 1.86 4.47 1.67
C ASN A 171 1.43 3.00 1.55
N HIS A 172 2.12 2.27 0.68
CA HIS A 172 1.99 0.82 0.59
C HIS A 172 2.66 0.14 1.80
N ASP A 173 2.25 -1.09 2.10
CA ASP A 173 2.91 -1.91 3.13
C ASP A 173 4.04 -2.76 2.52
N PRO A 174 4.92 -3.37 3.34
CA PRO A 174 5.98 -4.24 2.84
C PRO A 174 5.48 -5.39 1.96
N VAL A 175 4.33 -6.00 2.29
CA VAL A 175 3.72 -7.09 1.51
C VAL A 175 3.39 -6.67 0.06
N ASP A 176 3.05 -5.40 -0.15
CA ASP A 176 2.72 -4.87 -1.48
C ASP A 176 3.97 -4.72 -2.33
N LEU A 177 5.09 -4.33 -1.70
CA LEU A 177 6.40 -4.23 -2.32
C LEU A 177 6.98 -5.61 -2.64
N GLU A 178 6.87 -6.58 -1.72
CA GLU A 178 7.26 -7.97 -1.96
C GLU A 178 6.52 -8.55 -3.17
N ARG A 179 5.20 -8.29 -3.27
CA ARG A 179 4.39 -8.68 -4.43
C ARG A 179 4.83 -7.97 -5.71
N ALA A 180 5.26 -6.71 -5.62
CA ALA A 180 5.76 -5.96 -6.78
C ALA A 180 7.15 -6.42 -7.24
N LEU A 181 7.98 -6.91 -6.32
CA LEU A 181 9.32 -7.45 -6.56
C LEU A 181 9.30 -8.91 -7.04
N ALA A 182 8.24 -9.66 -6.73
CA ALA A 182 8.09 -11.05 -7.13
C ALA A 182 8.28 -11.16 -8.66
N LYS A 183 9.39 -11.79 -9.07
CA LYS A 183 9.71 -11.97 -10.49
C LYS A 183 8.61 -12.82 -11.15
N SER A 184 8.25 -12.48 -12.38
CA SER A 184 7.45 -13.35 -13.25
C SER A 184 8.18 -14.69 -13.40
N GLY A 185 7.77 -15.70 -12.62
CA GLY A 185 8.39 -17.02 -12.59
C GLY A 185 8.59 -17.61 -11.19
N ASP A 186 8.66 -16.80 -10.13
CA ASP A 186 8.74 -17.30 -8.75
C ASP A 186 7.33 -17.54 -8.18
N ILE A 187 6.72 -18.63 -8.64
CA ILE A 187 5.36 -19.04 -8.23
C ILE A 187 5.28 -19.23 -6.71
N ALA A 188 6.36 -19.66 -6.06
CA ALA A 188 6.37 -19.89 -4.62
C ALA A 188 6.32 -18.58 -3.81
N ALA A 189 7.09 -17.56 -4.21
CA ALA A 189 7.01 -16.24 -3.60
C ALA A 189 5.64 -15.59 -3.83
N VAL A 190 5.10 -15.66 -5.06
CA VAL A 190 3.76 -15.15 -5.38
C VAL A 190 2.69 -15.85 -4.53
N ARG A 191 2.76 -17.18 -4.40
CA ARG A 191 1.81 -17.96 -3.58
C ARG A 191 1.88 -17.60 -2.10
N ARG A 192 3.10 -17.43 -1.53
CA ARG A 192 3.26 -16.99 -0.13
C ARG A 192 2.68 -15.59 0.10
N GLY A 193 2.96 -14.66 -0.80
CA GLY A 193 2.38 -13.30 -0.74
C GLY A 193 0.85 -13.32 -0.79
N MET A 194 0.26 -14.09 -1.70
CA MET A 194 -1.19 -14.26 -1.78
C MET A 194 -1.78 -14.91 -0.52
N TRP A 195 -1.09 -15.89 0.07
CA TRP A 195 -1.56 -16.56 1.29
C TRP A 195 -1.51 -15.62 2.49
N ASN A 196 -0.41 -14.88 2.68
CA ASN A 196 -0.30 -13.87 3.73
C ASN A 196 -1.37 -12.78 3.59
N MET A 197 -1.62 -12.32 2.37
CA MET A 197 -2.70 -11.36 2.08
C MET A 197 -4.08 -11.94 2.41
N ARG A 198 -4.36 -13.19 2.03
CA ARG A 198 -5.62 -13.86 2.37
C ARG A 198 -5.78 -14.01 3.88
N ILE A 199 -4.72 -14.30 4.63
CA ILE A 199 -4.80 -14.39 6.08
C ILE A 199 -5.02 -13.02 6.71
N ASP A 200 -4.30 -11.98 6.29
CA ASP A 200 -4.51 -10.62 6.81
C ASP A 200 -5.93 -10.12 6.53
N ILE A 201 -6.46 -10.41 5.34
CA ILE A 201 -7.81 -10.01 4.96
C ILE A 201 -8.84 -10.89 5.64
N TYR A 202 -8.85 -12.20 5.37
CA TYR A 202 -9.95 -13.08 5.75
C TYR A 202 -9.78 -13.75 7.10
N GLY A 203 -8.56 -13.85 7.63
CA GLY A 203 -8.25 -14.54 8.89
C GLY A 203 -9.06 -13.98 10.08
N PRO A 204 -9.03 -12.66 10.33
CA PRO A 204 -9.81 -12.07 11.41
C PRO A 204 -11.32 -12.33 11.26
N TYR A 205 -11.87 -12.18 10.05
CA TYR A 205 -13.31 -12.39 9.83
C TYR A 205 -13.70 -13.86 9.94
N ALA A 206 -12.86 -14.78 9.45
CA ALA A 206 -13.08 -16.21 9.59
C ALA A 206 -13.11 -16.62 11.07
N LEU A 207 -12.15 -16.14 11.88
CA LEU A 207 -12.11 -16.40 13.32
C LEU A 207 -13.32 -15.84 14.05
N VAL A 208 -13.72 -14.61 13.76
CA VAL A 208 -14.90 -13.99 14.40
C VAL A 208 -16.17 -14.73 14.00
N THR A 209 -16.30 -15.11 12.73
CA THR A 209 -17.49 -15.82 12.22
C THR A 209 -17.56 -17.23 12.80
N THR A 210 -16.46 -17.98 12.85
CA THR A 210 -16.44 -19.31 13.45
C THR A 210 -16.67 -19.26 14.94
N ALA A 211 -16.11 -18.27 15.66
CA ALA A 211 -16.40 -18.08 17.07
C ALA A 211 -17.89 -17.77 17.32
N TYR A 212 -18.48 -16.90 16.50
CA TYR A 212 -19.91 -16.57 16.56
C TYR A 212 -20.77 -17.82 16.33
N VAL A 213 -20.56 -18.54 15.22
CA VAL A 213 -21.32 -19.75 14.91
C VAL A 213 -21.13 -20.83 15.98
N SER A 214 -19.90 -21.02 16.47
CA SER A 214 -19.61 -22.04 17.50
C SER A 214 -20.31 -21.72 18.82
N LEU A 215 -20.37 -20.44 19.20
CA LEU A 215 -21.10 -19.99 20.39
C LEU A 215 -22.59 -20.32 20.28
N TRP A 216 -23.20 -20.05 19.12
CA TRP A 216 -24.61 -20.38 18.87
C TRP A 216 -24.89 -21.88 18.82
N VAL A 217 -24.05 -22.66 18.15
CA VAL A 217 -24.19 -24.12 18.08
C VAL A 217 -24.03 -24.74 19.47
N SER A 218 -23.08 -24.25 20.27
CA SER A 218 -22.85 -24.75 21.63
C SER A 218 -24.02 -24.42 22.55
N ALA A 219 -24.55 -23.19 22.47
CA ALA A 219 -25.74 -22.78 23.21
C ALA A 219 -26.94 -23.66 22.84
N TRP A 220 -27.19 -23.89 21.55
CA TRP A 220 -28.25 -24.79 21.09
C TRP A 220 -28.12 -26.20 21.64
N LEU A 221 -26.92 -26.80 21.56
CA LEU A 221 -26.67 -28.17 22.03
C LEU A 221 -26.84 -28.32 23.55
N LEU A 222 -26.49 -27.28 24.32
CA LEU A 222 -26.71 -27.27 25.77
C LEU A 222 -28.20 -27.19 26.12
N LEU A 223 -28.98 -26.44 25.33
CA LEU A 223 -30.41 -26.25 25.55
C LEU A 223 -31.28 -27.40 25.03
N SER A 224 -30.75 -28.24 24.13
CA SER A 224 -31.45 -29.43 23.61
C SER A 224 -31.31 -30.69 24.48
N ARG A 225 -30.64 -30.59 25.63
CA ARG A 225 -30.49 -31.67 26.62
C ARG A 225 -31.45 -31.46 27.78
#